data_AF-A0A3R5ZFD4-F1
#
_entry.id   AF-A0A3R5ZFD4-F1
#
_cell.length_a   1.000
_cell.length_b   1.000
_cell.length_c   1.000
_cell.angle_alpha   90.00
_cell.angle_beta   90.00
_cell.angle_gamma   90.00
#
_symmetry.space_group_name_H-M   'P 1'
#
loop_
_entity.id
_entity.type
_entity.pdbx_description
1 polymer ?
#
loop_
_entity_poly.entity_id
_entity_poly.type
_entity_poly.pdbx_seq_one_letter_code
_entity_poly.pdbx_strand_id
1 'polypeptide(L)'
;VLCFNLGFNSKGKDSMNHWLYFPEKKYCFYRVGFYDNILGQDRMSLYVELGFPKYERVCPNEWLGTVLKDLKSAGIVDDSQYIVDFQSIIMNPAYVHINKRSIVDVVEKKKLLAEYDIYSIGRYGSWTYCSIEDNIIEARDLAYKLH
;
A
#
# COMPACT_ATOMS: atom_id res chain seq x y z
N VAL A 1 6.54 -4.10 0.23
CA VAL A 1 5.27 -4.29 0.96
C VAL A 1 4.56 -5.46 0.33
N LEU A 2 4.07 -6.39 1.14
CA LEU A 2 3.12 -7.42 0.69
C LEU A 2 1.72 -6.92 1.03
N CYS A 3 0.84 -6.86 0.04
CA CYS A 3 -0.57 -6.59 0.25
C CYS A 3 -1.38 -7.84 -0.04
N PHE A 4 -2.25 -8.23 0.88
CA PHE A 4 -3.29 -9.21 0.64
C PHE A 4 -4.63 -8.54 0.46
N ASN A 5 -5.33 -8.87 -0.62
CA ASN A 5 -6.74 -8.58 -0.80
C ASN A 5 -7.53 -9.84 -0.44
N LEU A 6 -8.38 -9.77 0.57
CA LEU A 6 -9.07 -10.93 1.15
C LEU A 6 -10.58 -10.74 1.06
N GLY A 7 -11.30 -11.73 0.53
CA GLY A 7 -12.76 -11.76 0.51
C GLY A 7 -13.29 -12.84 1.46
N PHE A 8 -14.32 -12.51 2.24
CA PHE A 8 -14.92 -13.42 3.23
C PHE A 8 -16.37 -13.78 2.90
N ASN A 9 -16.87 -14.86 3.49
CA ASN A 9 -18.23 -15.36 3.28
C ASN A 9 -19.33 -14.47 3.86
N SER A 10 -19.03 -13.63 4.85
CA SER A 10 -19.98 -12.77 5.56
C SER A 10 -19.37 -11.42 5.95
N LYS A 11 -20.22 -10.47 6.37
CA LYS A 11 -19.81 -9.15 6.88
C LYS A 11 -19.01 -9.27 8.18
N GLY A 12 -18.07 -8.36 8.38
CA GLY A 12 -17.34 -8.20 9.64
C GLY A 12 -18.14 -7.42 10.69
N LYS A 13 -17.67 -7.43 11.93
CA LYS A 13 -18.29 -6.68 13.03
C LYS A 13 -18.07 -5.17 12.91
N ASP A 14 -16.95 -4.76 12.30
CA ASP A 14 -16.64 -3.37 12.06
C ASP A 14 -17.28 -2.92 10.74
N SER A 15 -18.33 -2.10 10.85
CA SER A 15 -19.06 -1.54 9.71
C SER A 15 -18.81 -0.04 9.51
N MET A 16 -17.88 0.55 10.27
CA MET A 16 -17.70 2.00 10.34
C MET A 16 -16.30 2.44 9.92
N ASN A 17 -15.26 1.72 10.34
CA ASN A 17 -13.89 2.11 10.03
C ASN A 17 -13.53 1.73 8.59
N HIS A 18 -12.84 2.64 7.89
CA HIS A 18 -12.30 2.37 6.56
C HIS A 18 -10.91 1.73 6.62
N TRP A 19 -10.12 2.05 7.65
CA TRP A 19 -8.83 1.41 7.91
C TRP A 19 -8.43 1.53 9.38
N LEU A 20 -7.55 0.64 9.81
CA LEU A 20 -6.98 0.55 11.14
C LEU A 20 -5.45 0.41 11.05
N TYR A 21 -4.75 1.02 12.01
CA TYR A 21 -3.31 0.89 12.17
C TYR A 21 -2.98 0.00 13.36
N PHE A 22 -1.94 -0.82 13.19
CA PHE A 22 -1.49 -1.79 14.18
C PHE A 22 -0.03 -1.51 14.52
N PRO A 23 0.24 -0.68 15.54
CA PRO A 23 1.62 -0.37 15.94
C PRO A 23 2.29 -1.53 16.70
N GLU A 24 1.54 -2.49 17.23
CA GLU A 24 2.10 -3.58 18.03
C GLU A 24 2.83 -4.62 17.17
N LYS A 25 4.04 -5.00 17.59
CA LYS A 25 4.88 -6.01 16.91
C LYS A 25 4.34 -7.44 16.93
N LYS A 26 3.21 -7.68 17.63
CA LYS A 26 2.59 -9.01 17.71
C LYS A 26 1.82 -9.38 16.44
N TYR A 27 1.50 -8.42 15.59
CA TYR A 27 0.83 -8.65 14.32
C TYR A 27 1.82 -8.52 13.16
N CYS A 28 1.67 -9.37 12.16
CA CYS A 28 2.50 -9.33 10.95
C CYS A 28 2.21 -8.14 10.03
N PHE A 29 1.07 -7.46 10.21
CA PHE A 29 0.63 -6.32 9.42
C PHE A 29 0.68 -5.03 10.24
N TYR A 30 0.90 -3.90 9.55
CA TYR A 30 0.84 -2.57 10.16
C TYR A 30 -0.45 -1.82 9.84
N ARG A 31 -1.20 -2.28 8.82
CA ARG A 31 -2.45 -1.67 8.37
C ARG A 31 -3.41 -2.69 7.78
N VAL A 32 -4.68 -2.54 8.13
CA VAL A 32 -5.81 -3.25 7.53
C VAL A 32 -6.82 -2.21 7.06
N GLY A 33 -7.40 -2.36 5.88
CA GLY A 33 -8.56 -1.57 5.50
C GLY A 33 -9.68 -2.39 4.91
N PHE A 34 -10.87 -1.79 4.91
CA PHE A 34 -12.15 -2.44 4.72
C PHE A 34 -12.78 -1.90 3.43
N TYR A 35 -12.51 -2.56 2.31
CA TYR A 35 -13.10 -2.21 1.03
C TYR A 35 -14.62 -2.25 1.10
N ASP A 36 -15.17 -3.22 1.82
CA ASP A 36 -16.60 -3.38 1.99
C ASP A 36 -17.25 -2.23 2.77
N ASN A 37 -16.53 -1.58 3.68
CA ASN A 37 -17.05 -0.39 4.37
C ASN A 37 -16.99 0.84 3.48
N ILE A 38 -15.91 0.98 2.70
CA ILE A 38 -15.75 2.08 1.73
C ILE A 38 -16.82 1.99 0.63
N LEU A 39 -17.13 0.78 0.17
CA LEU A 39 -18.05 0.52 -0.95
C LEU A 39 -19.48 0.17 -0.51
N GLY A 40 -19.74 0.01 0.79
CA GLY A 40 -21.05 -0.35 1.33
C GLY A 40 -21.52 -1.76 0.95
N GLN A 41 -20.63 -2.76 1.00
CA GLN A 41 -20.93 -4.15 0.62
C GLN A 41 -21.33 -5.03 1.83
N ASP A 42 -22.11 -6.09 1.55
CA ASP A 42 -22.66 -7.02 2.56
C ASP A 42 -21.70 -8.14 2.98
N ARG A 43 -20.57 -8.29 2.29
CA ARG A 43 -19.54 -9.27 2.64
C ARG A 43 -18.23 -8.55 2.87
N MET A 44 -17.49 -9.00 3.89
CA MET A 44 -16.23 -8.37 4.26
C MET A 44 -15.19 -8.56 3.17
N SER A 45 -14.52 -7.47 2.81
CA SER A 45 -13.39 -7.48 1.89
C SER A 45 -12.30 -6.56 2.41
N LEU A 46 -11.11 -7.13 2.65
CA LEU A 46 -10.01 -6.44 3.32
C LEU A 46 -8.83 -6.24 2.37
N TYR A 47 -8.08 -5.15 2.56
CA TYR A 47 -6.67 -5.12 2.21
C TYR A 47 -5.82 -5.16 3.48
N VAL A 48 -4.77 -5.97 3.48
CA VAL A 48 -3.86 -6.15 4.62
C VAL A 48 -2.43 -5.91 4.16
N GLU A 49 -1.76 -4.93 4.77
CA GLU A 49 -0.43 -4.52 4.37
C GLU A 49 0.65 -4.92 5.39
N LEU A 50 1.68 -5.58 4.88
CA LEU A 50 2.84 -6.05 5.61
C LEU A 50 4.10 -5.35 5.09
N GLY A 51 4.90 -4.86 6.04
CA GLY A 51 6.16 -4.17 5.77
C GLY A 51 7.34 -5.15 5.84
N PHE A 52 8.26 -5.04 4.89
CA PHE A 52 9.45 -5.88 4.83
C PHE A 52 10.71 -5.05 4.65
N PRO A 53 11.84 -5.44 5.27
CA PRO A 53 13.18 -5.00 4.91
C PRO A 53 13.48 -5.08 3.42
N LYS A 54 14.33 -4.17 2.94
CA LYS A 54 14.64 -3.96 1.51
C LYS A 54 15.09 -5.21 0.75
N TYR A 55 15.85 -6.09 1.41
CA TYR A 55 16.48 -7.26 0.78
C TYR A 55 15.83 -8.58 1.20
N GLU A 56 14.67 -8.52 1.84
CA GLU A 56 13.97 -9.72 2.26
C GLU A 56 13.27 -10.39 1.07
N ARG A 57 13.45 -11.70 0.94
CA ARG A 57 12.70 -12.50 -0.03
C ARG A 57 11.32 -12.80 0.55
N VAL A 58 10.29 -12.24 -0.07
CA VAL A 58 8.91 -12.42 0.38
C VAL A 58 8.20 -13.42 -0.53
N CYS A 59 7.67 -14.50 0.06
CA CYS A 59 6.86 -15.50 -0.62
C CYS A 59 5.41 -15.41 -0.11
N PRO A 60 4.45 -14.87 -0.88
CA PRO A 60 3.10 -14.59 -0.36
C PRO A 60 2.38 -15.83 0.20
N ASN A 61 2.58 -16.99 -0.42
CA ASN A 61 1.95 -18.24 0.02
C ASN A 61 2.36 -18.66 1.45
N GLU A 62 3.53 -18.21 1.93
CA GLU A 62 4.00 -18.49 3.28
C GLU A 62 3.36 -17.57 4.34
N TRP A 63 2.77 -16.45 3.91
CA TRP A 63 2.25 -15.41 4.82
C TRP A 63 0.75 -15.48 5.05
N LEU A 64 -0.04 -16.06 4.14
CA LEU A 64 -1.51 -16.06 4.23
C LEU A 64 -2.00 -16.64 5.56
N GLY A 65 -1.43 -17.78 6.00
CA GLY A 65 -1.81 -18.41 7.27
C GLY A 65 -1.54 -17.52 8.48
N THR A 66 -0.39 -16.85 8.51
CA THR A 66 -0.02 -15.90 9.58
C THR A 66 -0.94 -14.69 9.57
N VAL A 67 -1.24 -14.12 8.40
CA VAL A 67 -2.17 -12.99 8.27
C VAL A 67 -3.54 -13.35 8.81
N LEU A 68 -4.10 -14.50 8.42
CA LEU A 68 -5.40 -14.96 8.92
C LEU A 68 -5.42 -15.16 10.43
N LYS A 69 -4.37 -15.77 10.98
CA LYS A 69 -4.22 -15.97 12.42
C LYS A 69 -4.17 -14.65 13.18
N ASP A 70 -3.43 -13.67 12.66
CA ASP A 70 -3.25 -12.39 13.32
C ASP A 70 -4.49 -11.51 13.18
N LEU A 71 -5.23 -11.58 12.06
CA LEU A 71 -6.54 -10.94 11.89
C LEU A 71 -7.55 -11.46 12.93
N LYS A 72 -7.57 -12.78 13.16
CA LYS A 72 -8.38 -13.37 14.24
C LYS A 72 -7.92 -12.90 15.62
N SER A 73 -6.62 -12.91 15.87
CA SER A 73 -6.05 -12.46 17.15
C SER A 73 -6.28 -10.98 17.43
N ALA A 74 -6.39 -10.16 16.38
CA ALA A 74 -6.77 -8.75 16.45
C ALA A 74 -8.28 -8.52 16.61
N GLY A 75 -9.10 -9.57 16.50
CA GLY A 75 -10.56 -9.49 16.58
C GLY A 75 -11.26 -8.96 15.32
N ILE A 76 -10.55 -8.88 14.19
CA ILE A 76 -11.11 -8.43 12.90
C ILE A 76 -11.94 -9.53 12.25
N VAL A 77 -11.48 -10.77 12.37
CA VAL A 77 -12.12 -11.98 11.83
C VAL A 77 -12.53 -12.86 13.01
N ASP A 78 -13.76 -13.39 13.00
CA ASP A 78 -14.20 -14.38 14.00
C ASP A 78 -14.28 -15.81 13.43
N ASP A 79 -14.65 -16.78 14.26
CA ASP A 79 -14.68 -18.20 13.89
C ASP A 79 -15.81 -18.58 12.93
N SER A 80 -16.81 -17.72 12.73
CA SER A 80 -17.86 -17.94 11.73
C SER A 80 -17.43 -17.52 10.31
N GLN A 81 -16.33 -16.77 10.21
CA GLN A 81 -15.84 -16.19 8.97
C GLN A 81 -14.69 -17.02 8.38
N TYR A 82 -14.76 -17.27 7.08
CA TYR A 82 -13.72 -17.94 6.30
C TYR A 82 -13.48 -17.20 4.99
N ILE A 83 -12.25 -17.32 4.47
CA ILE A 83 -11.87 -16.76 3.17
C ILE A 83 -12.61 -17.52 2.07
N VAL A 84 -13.25 -16.76 1.19
CA VAL A 84 -13.85 -17.24 -0.06
C VAL A 84 -12.85 -17.10 -1.21
N ASP A 85 -12.11 -16.00 -1.24
CA ASP A 85 -11.08 -15.75 -2.24
C ASP A 85 -9.99 -14.82 -1.71
N PHE A 86 -8.80 -14.88 -2.29
CA PHE A 86 -7.72 -13.97 -1.94
C PHE A 86 -6.78 -13.72 -3.11
N GLN A 87 -6.15 -12.56 -3.08
CA GLN A 87 -5.12 -12.17 -4.02
C GLN A 87 -3.97 -11.52 -3.24
N SER A 88 -2.73 -11.69 -3.71
CA SER A 88 -1.56 -11.07 -3.09
C SER A 88 -0.70 -10.32 -4.09
N ILE A 89 -0.18 -9.16 -3.70
CA ILE A 89 0.68 -8.30 -4.50
C ILE A 89 1.92 -7.95 -3.71
N ILE A 90 3.09 -8.20 -4.28
CA ILE A 90 4.35 -7.64 -3.78
C ILE A 90 4.58 -6.31 -4.48
N MET A 91 4.54 -5.23 -3.71
CA MET A 91 4.92 -3.90 -4.18
C MET A 91 6.39 -3.64 -3.80
N ASN A 92 7.25 -3.55 -4.82
CA ASN A 92 8.69 -3.32 -4.66
C ASN A 92 9.25 -2.37 -5.75
N PRO A 93 9.59 -1.12 -5.42
CA PRO A 93 9.41 -0.46 -4.12
C PRO A 93 7.95 -0.02 -3.91
N ALA A 94 7.42 -0.15 -2.70
CA ALA A 94 6.10 0.41 -2.36
C ALA A 94 6.20 1.85 -1.83
N TYR A 95 7.24 2.11 -1.04
CA TYR A 95 7.53 3.39 -0.44
C TYR A 95 8.92 3.86 -0.87
N VAL A 96 9.05 5.15 -1.07
CA VAL A 96 10.35 5.79 -1.28
C VAL A 96 10.98 6.07 0.08
N HIS A 97 12.29 5.87 0.19
CA HIS A 97 13.05 6.27 1.38
C HIS A 97 13.72 7.61 1.10
N ILE A 98 13.16 8.68 1.66
CA ILE A 98 13.69 10.04 1.50
C ILE A 98 14.75 10.30 2.56
N ASN A 99 15.93 10.71 2.12
CA ASN A 99 17.02 11.17 2.97
C ASN A 99 17.76 12.34 2.31
N LYS A 100 18.69 12.99 3.03
CA LYS A 100 19.43 14.15 2.51
C LYS A 100 20.13 13.86 1.18
N ARG A 101 20.68 12.66 1.00
CA ARG A 101 21.36 12.27 -0.25
C ARG A 101 20.36 12.09 -1.39
N SER A 102 19.23 11.43 -1.15
CA SER A 102 18.22 11.21 -2.18
C SER A 102 17.60 12.53 -2.67
N ILE A 103 17.41 13.52 -1.78
CA ILE A 103 16.88 14.83 -2.18
C ILE A 103 17.84 15.51 -3.18
N VAL A 104 19.14 15.50 -2.89
CA VAL A 104 20.15 16.09 -3.78
C VAL A 104 20.22 15.32 -5.11
N ASP A 105 20.30 13.99 -5.04
CA ASP A 105 20.39 13.13 -6.23
C ASP A 105 19.19 13.30 -7.16
N VAL A 106 17.96 13.36 -6.62
CA VAL A 106 16.74 13.58 -7.42
C VAL A 106 16.78 14.91 -8.15
N VAL A 107 17.21 15.99 -7.49
CA VAL A 107 17.35 17.31 -8.12
C VAL A 107 18.37 17.27 -9.26
N GLU A 108 19.52 16.64 -9.03
CA GLU A 108 20.58 16.50 -10.03
C GLU A 108 20.11 15.67 -11.23
N LYS A 109 19.48 14.51 -11.01
CA LYS A 109 18.97 13.64 -12.08
C LYS A 109 17.85 14.28 -12.87
N LYS A 110 16.91 14.98 -12.21
CA LYS A 110 15.85 15.71 -12.92
C LYS A 110 16.42 16.79 -13.85
N LYS A 111 17.44 17.53 -13.40
CA LYS A 111 18.12 18.54 -14.24
C LYS A 111 18.78 17.89 -15.44
N LEU A 112 19.57 16.82 -15.23
CA LEU A 112 20.24 16.10 -16.29
C LEU A 112 19.24 15.54 -17.33
N LEU A 113 18.15 14.92 -16.88
CA LEU A 113 17.14 14.36 -17.79
C LEU A 113 16.44 15.45 -18.62
N ALA A 114 16.20 16.62 -18.02
CA ALA A 114 15.56 17.73 -18.72
C ALA A 114 16.43 18.32 -19.85
N GLU A 115 17.75 18.13 -19.84
CA GLU A 115 18.64 18.49 -20.97
C GLU A 115 18.34 17.68 -22.24
N TYR A 116 17.60 16.57 -22.11
CA TYR A 116 17.20 15.67 -23.20
C TYR A 116 15.67 15.62 -23.39
N ASP A 117 14.93 16.63 -22.91
CA ASP A 117 13.47 16.68 -22.93
C ASP A 117 12.79 15.50 -22.20
N ILE A 118 13.47 14.92 -21.21
CA ILE A 118 12.94 13.85 -20.36
C ILE A 118 12.58 14.43 -18.98
N TYR A 119 11.29 14.34 -18.61
CA TYR A 119 10.79 14.90 -17.36
C TYR A 119 10.30 13.80 -16.42
N SER A 120 11.15 13.44 -15.46
CA SER A 120 10.82 12.48 -14.41
C SER A 120 9.83 13.10 -13.41
N ILE A 121 8.68 12.46 -13.17
CA ILE A 121 7.63 12.92 -12.25
C ILE A 121 7.01 11.76 -11.46
N GLY A 122 6.18 12.11 -10.48
CA GLY A 122 5.39 11.20 -9.66
C GLY A 122 6.17 10.51 -8.56
N ARG A 123 5.53 9.61 -7.80
CA ARG A 123 6.11 8.94 -6.60
C ARG A 123 7.56 8.49 -6.79
N TYR A 124 7.83 7.74 -7.87
CA TYR A 124 9.16 7.16 -8.10
C TYR A 124 10.06 8.06 -8.94
N GLY A 125 9.50 8.90 -9.82
CA GLY A 125 10.29 9.81 -10.64
C GLY A 125 10.76 11.06 -9.89
N SER A 126 9.92 11.56 -8.99
CA SER A 126 10.21 12.64 -8.03
C SER A 126 10.73 12.13 -6.70
N TRP A 127 10.77 10.81 -6.52
CA TRP A 127 11.20 10.13 -5.30
C TRP A 127 10.63 10.75 -4.01
N THR A 128 9.31 10.96 -4.01
CA THR A 128 8.62 11.66 -2.93
C THR A 128 7.42 10.87 -2.42
N TYR A 129 7.01 11.16 -1.19
CA TYR A 129 5.72 10.73 -0.69
C TYR A 129 4.64 11.60 -1.32
N CYS A 130 3.74 10.97 -2.05
CA CYS A 130 2.64 11.64 -2.72
C CYS A 130 1.41 10.72 -2.77
N SER A 131 0.25 11.35 -2.80
CA SER A 131 -1.04 10.74 -3.12
C SER A 131 -1.21 10.59 -4.64
N ILE A 132 -2.31 10.00 -5.08
CA ILE A 132 -2.67 9.96 -6.50
C ILE A 132 -2.92 11.37 -7.03
N GLU A 133 -3.60 12.20 -6.26
CA GLU A 133 -3.92 13.60 -6.62
C GLU A 133 -2.64 14.42 -6.86
N ASP A 134 -1.67 14.31 -5.95
CA ASP A 134 -0.38 15.00 -6.09
C ASP A 134 0.34 14.64 -7.41
N ASN A 135 0.29 13.36 -7.82
CA ASN A 135 0.88 12.92 -9.09
C ASN A 135 0.16 13.53 -10.29
N ILE A 136 -1.18 13.64 -10.23
CA ILE A 136 -1.98 14.25 -11.30
C ILE A 136 -1.67 15.75 -11.40
N ILE A 137 -1.57 16.44 -10.26
CA ILE A 137 -1.21 17.86 -10.20
C ILE A 137 0.20 18.08 -10.76
N GLU A 138 1.20 17.28 -10.36
CA GLU A 138 2.57 17.40 -10.87
C GLU A 138 2.62 17.21 -12.40
N ALA A 139 1.87 16.23 -12.93
CA ALA A 139 1.79 16.00 -14.37
C ALA A 139 1.15 17.18 -15.11
N ARG A 140 0.05 17.72 -14.58
CA ARG A 140 -0.65 18.88 -15.14
C ARG A 140 0.25 20.11 -15.17
N ASP A 141 0.90 20.41 -14.05
CA ASP A 141 1.74 21.60 -13.90
C ASP A 141 2.98 21.51 -14.80
N LEU A 142 3.55 20.31 -14.97
CA LEU A 142 4.59 20.07 -15.96
C LEU A 142 4.08 20.34 -17.38
N ALA A 143 2.91 19.81 -17.76
CA ALA A 143 2.36 20.03 -19.10
C ALA A 143 2.18 21.52 -19.40
N TYR A 144 1.66 22.31 -18.45
CA TYR A 144 1.55 23.76 -18.62
C TYR A 144 2.88 24.49 -18.74
N LYS A 145 3.96 23.96 -18.16
CA LYS A 145 5.29 24.56 -18.25
C LYS A 145 5.95 24.31 -19.62
N LEU A 146 5.56 23.23 -20.31
CA LEU A 146 6.13 22.84 -21.60
C LEU A 146 5.37 23.42 -22.80
N HIS A 147 4.17 23.95 -22.57
CA HIS A 147 3.36 24.69 -23.55
C HIS A 147 3.63 26.20 -23.46
#